data_AF-A0A7V2YZK7-F1
#
_entry.id   AF-A0A7V2YZK7-F1
#
_cell.length_a   1.000
_cell.length_b   1.000
_cell.length_c   1.000
_cell.angle_alpha   90.00
_cell.angle_beta   90.00
_cell.angle_gamma   90.00
#
_symmetry.space_group_name_H-M   'P 1'
#
loop_
_entity.id
_entity.type
_entity.pdbx_description
1 polymer ?
#
loop_
_entity_poly.entity_id
_entity_poly.type
_entity_poly.pdbx_seq_one_letter_code
_entity_poly.pdbx_strand_id
1 'polypeptide(L)' 'MKTTIDIPEDALTETMRFARARTKREAILTAVNDYNRRNRMAALTRYLGTCKRLITPEELAQRREMD' A
#
# COMPACT_ATOMS: atom_id res chain seq x y z
N MET A 1 17.53 9.84 5.90
CA MET A 1 17.47 10.90 6.91
C MET A 1 17.23 10.28 8.29
N LYS A 2 17.86 10.79 9.35
CA LYS A 2 17.59 10.38 10.73
C LYS A 2 16.69 11.43 11.38
N THR A 3 15.63 10.98 12.03
CA THR A 3 14.66 11.85 12.69
C THR A 3 14.42 11.30 14.10
N THR A 4 14.31 12.19 15.08
CA THR A 4 13.95 11.84 16.46
C THR A 4 12.49 12.23 16.68
N ILE A 5 11.67 11.29 17.12
CA ILE A 5 10.26 11.48 17.43
C ILE A 5 9.94 10.70 18.71
N ASP A 6 9.06 11.26 19.54
CA ASP A 6 8.55 10.57 20.72
C ASP A 6 7.35 9.72 20.33
N ILE A 7 7.40 8.42 20.65
CA ILE A 7 6.35 7.45 20.35
C ILE A 7 5.96 6.78 21.66
N PRO A 8 4.66 6.74 22.00
CA PRO A 8 4.18 5.96 23.15
C PRO A 8 4.66 4.50 23.07
N GLU A 9 5.16 3.95 24.17
CA GLU A 9 5.77 2.60 24.19
C GLU A 9 4.73 1.51 23.89
N ASP A 10 3.48 1.70 24.32
CA ASP A 10 2.34 0.84 24.00
C ASP A 10 2.05 0.80 22.50
N ALA A 11 1.97 1.97 21.86
CA ALA A 11 1.76 2.09 20.41
C ALA A 11 2.91 1.46 19.61
N LEU A 12 4.16 1.66 20.06
CA LEU A 12 5.33 1.06 19.42
C LEU A 12 5.34 -0.47 19.58
N THR A 13 5.01 -0.98 20.77
CA THR A 13 4.92 -2.41 21.06
C THR A 13 3.85 -3.08 20.20
N GLU A 14 2.68 -2.45 20.07
CA GLU A 14 1.61 -2.95 19.23
C GLU A 14 2.00 -2.94 17.75
N THR A 15 2.65 -1.87 17.29
CA THR A 15 3.17 -1.77 15.91
C THR A 15 4.18 -2.88 15.64
N MET A 16 5.10 -3.17 16.57
CA MET A 16 6.05 -4.27 16.45
C MET A 16 5.35 -5.63 16.34
N ARG A 17 4.30 -5.86 17.13
CA ARG A 17 3.48 -7.08 17.08
C ARG A 17 2.80 -7.25 15.72
N PHE A 18 2.13 -6.21 15.22
CA PHE A 18 1.44 -6.27 13.92
C PHE A 18 2.39 -6.41 12.75
N ALA A 19 3.52 -5.70 12.79
CA ALA A 19 4.56 -5.79 11.76
C ALA A 19 5.38 -7.08 11.85
N ARG A 20 5.25 -7.87 12.94
CA ARG A 20 6.13 -8.99 13.29
C ARG A 20 7.62 -8.60 13.23
N ALA A 21 7.90 -7.36 13.60
CA ALA A 21 9.23 -6.76 13.46
C ALA A 21 10.12 -7.13 14.63
N ARG A 22 11.41 -7.39 14.34
CA ARG A 22 12.42 -7.70 15.36
C ARG A 22 13.02 -6.45 15.98
N THR A 23 12.89 -5.30 15.32
CA THR A 23 13.46 -4.01 15.76
C THR A 23 12.44 -2.88 15.71
N LYS A 24 12.60 -1.88 16.60
CA LYS A 24 11.78 -0.66 16.63
C LYS A 24 11.79 0.05 15.27
N ARG A 25 12.95 0.13 14.61
CA ARG A 25 13.09 0.76 13.28
C ARG A 25 12.29 0.03 12.20
N GLU A 26 12.39 -1.29 12.14
CA GLU A 26 11.66 -2.11 11.17
C GLU A 26 10.15 -1.94 11.31
N ALA A 27 9.64 -1.92 12.55
CA ALA A 27 8.22 -1.71 12.82
C ALA A 27 7.72 -0.38 12.26
N ILE A 28 8.45 0.71 12.53
CA ILE A 28 8.08 2.05 12.05
C ILE A 28 8.17 2.15 10.52
N LEU A 29 9.22 1.58 9.90
CA LEU A 29 9.34 1.57 8.45
C LEU A 29 8.18 0.81 7.79
N THR A 30 7.81 -0.34 8.35
CA THR A 30 6.67 -1.12 7.86
C THR A 30 5.35 -0.34 7.99
N ALA A 31 5.12 0.29 9.15
CA ALA A 31 3.92 1.10 9.37
C ALA A 31 3.81 2.29 8.39
N VAL A 32 4.91 3.02 8.18
CA VAL A 32 4.96 4.15 7.23
C VAL A 32 4.73 3.68 5.79
N ASN A 33 5.35 2.56 5.40
CA ASN A 33 5.17 2.01 4.06
C ASN A 33 3.74 1.56 3.80
N ASP A 34 3.11 0.89 4.77
CA ASP A 34 1.74 0.43 4.61
C ASP A 34 0.74 1.60 4.63
N TYR A 35 0.93 2.60 5.50
CA TYR A 35 0.14 3.83 5.50
C TYR A 35 0.19 4.52 4.13
N ASN A 36 1.39 4.70 3.58
CA ASN A 36 1.56 5.31 2.27
C ASN A 36 0.97 4.45 1.15
N ARG A 37 1.09 3.12 1.24
CA ARG A 37 0.48 2.20 0.28
C ARG A 37 -1.05 2.35 0.25
N ARG A 38 -1.70 2.36 1.42
CA ARG A 38 -3.15 2.54 1.54
C ARG A 38 -3.60 3.88 0.96
N ASN A 39 -2.87 4.96 1.25
CA ASN A 39 -3.17 6.28 0.70
C ASN A 39 -2.98 6.34 -0.82
N ARG A 40 -1.93 5.71 -1.37
CA ARG A 40 -1.77 5.60 -2.84
C ARG A 40 -2.91 4.82 -3.47
N MET A 41 -3.34 3.70 -2.88
CA MET A 41 -4.49 2.94 -3.37
C MET A 41 -5.78 3.75 -3.31
N ALA A 42 -6.02 4.47 -2.21
CA ALA A 42 -7.16 5.37 -2.10
C ALA A 42 -7.12 6.47 -3.18
N ALA A 43 -5.95 7.05 -3.45
CA ALA A 43 -5.79 8.07 -4.49
C ALA A 43 -6.11 7.55 -5.90
N LEU A 44 -5.95 6.25 -6.18
CA LEU A 44 -6.31 5.67 -7.49
C LEU A 44 -7.80 5.79 -7.80
N THR A 45 -8.67 5.84 -6.79
CA THR A 45 -10.12 6.01 -7.00
C THR A 45 -10.46 7.30 -7.77
N ARG A 46 -9.61 8.33 -7.69
CA ARG A 46 -9.76 9.59 -8.45
C ARG A 46 -9.68 9.38 -9.96
N TYR A 47 -9.06 8.30 -10.40
CA TYR A 47 -8.89 7.96 -11.81
C TYR A 47 -9.95 6.98 -12.32
N LEU A 48 -10.90 6.56 -11.47
CA LEU A 48 -11.99 5.68 -11.90
C LEU A 48 -12.79 6.33 -13.05
N GLY A 49 -12.98 5.59 -14.14
CA GLY A 49 -13.66 6.09 -15.34
C GLY A 49 -12.80 6.97 -16.27
N THR A 50 -11.56 7.31 -15.89
CA THR A 50 -10.65 8.10 -16.75
C THR A 50 -9.84 7.24 -17.72
N CYS A 51 -9.75 5.93 -17.49
CA CYS A 51 -8.97 4.98 -18.30
C CYS A 51 -9.68 4.60 -19.61
N LYS A 52 -9.97 5.58 -20.47
CA LYS A 52 -10.75 5.39 -21.72
C LYS A 52 -10.09 4.51 -22.79
N ARG A 53 -8.79 4.21 -22.65
CA ARG A 53 -7.99 3.42 -23.60
C ARG A 53 -7.59 2.06 -23.05
N LEU A 54 -8.05 1.70 -21.85
CA LEU A 54 -7.82 0.38 -21.30
C LEU A 54 -8.82 -0.59 -21.95
N ILE A 55 -8.32 -1.74 -22.40
CA ILE A 55 -9.14 -2.83 -22.94
C ILE A 55 -10.08 -3.38 -21.85
N THR A 56 -11.33 -3.71 -22.20
CA THR A 56 -12.25 -4.33 -21.24
C THR A 56 -11.91 -5.83 -21.03
N PRO A 57 -12.41 -6.45 -19.94
CA PRO A 57 -12.25 -7.90 -19.75
C PRO A 57 -12.78 -8.74 -20.92
N GLU A 58 -13.90 -8.33 -21.52
CA GLU A 58 -14.52 -9.01 -22.67
C GLU A 58 -13.65 -8.89 -23.92
N GLU A 59 -13.15 -7.68 -24.21
CA GLU A 59 -12.23 -7.43 -25.32
C GLU A 59 -10.91 -8.23 -25.15
N LEU A 60 -10.43 -8.38 -23.91
CA LEU A 60 -9.24 -9.20 -23.62
C LEU A 60 -9.50 -10.70 -23.82
N ALA A 61 -10.68 -11.20 -23.44
CA ALA A 61 -11.05 -12.59 -23.64
C ALA A 61 -11.11 -12.96 -25.12
N GLN A 62 -11.75 -12.12 -25.94
CA GLN A 62 -11.81 -12.31 -27.40
C GLN A 62 -10.42 -12.39 -28.03
N ARG A 63 -9.48 -11.52 -27.61
CA ARG A 63 -8.11 -11.56 -28.15
C ARG A 63 -7.37 -12.86 -27.82
N ARG A 64 -7.59 -13.42 -26.63
CA ARG A 64 -6.95 -14.69 -26.20
C ARG A 64 -7.51 -15.91 -26.91
N GLU A 65 -8.76 -15.86 -27.38
CA GLU A 65 -9.37 -16.93 -28.18
C GLU A 65 -8.93 -16.89 -29.64
N MET A 66 -8.38 -15.75 -30.11
CA MET A 66 -7.90 -15.56 -31.47
C MET A 66 -6.38 -15.83 -31.65
N ASP A 67 -5.65 -16.09 -30.57
CA ASP A 67 -4.24 -16.53 -30.54
C ASP A 67 -4.15 -18.07 -30.46
#